data_AF-A0A966KAB6-F1
#
_entry.id   AF-A0A966KAB6-F1
#
_cell.length_a   1.000
_cell.length_b   1.000
_cell.length_c   1.000
_cell.angle_alpha   90.00
_cell.angle_beta   90.00
_cell.angle_gamma   90.00
#
_symmetry.space_group_name_H-M   'P 1'
#
loop_
_entity.id
_entity.type
_entity.pdbx_description
1 polymer ?
#
loop_
_entity_poly.entity_id
_entity_poly.type
_entity_poly.pdbx_seq_one_letter_code
_entity_poly.pdbx_strand_id
1 'polypeptide(L)'
;MLSSHSEVQLKVLATAGDKIGTNLIKGIPDGMGAHKMDNGMLQLFSVFEHSTSAAKSRESLTSPWGASITTFTYNPRLKFFKDADNDFIKTINFWNYKEGKWTTNPVGSGPADAPTGTFGWGLSRFCSANLAPAGTFSFTENGKKIGYDGALFLTGEESGDASRGFVFEMNGTGYQFPGIGMASWENLLTNPKPGKNTVVIGNEDGSATNSHVKMWVGQKQATGNAFEKAGLANGKL
;
A
#
# COMPACT_ATOMS: atom_id res chain seq x y z
N MET A 1 -16.81 -16.87 12.51
CA MET A 1 -16.60 -18.22 13.08
C MET A 1 -16.36 -19.18 11.94
N LEU A 2 -15.34 -20.04 12.05
CA LEU A 2 -15.11 -21.11 11.08
C LEU A 2 -16.19 -22.19 11.22
N SER A 3 -16.49 -22.88 10.12
CA SER A 3 -17.43 -24.00 10.12
C SER A 3 -16.96 -25.11 11.07
N SER A 4 -17.88 -25.69 11.84
CA SER A 4 -17.62 -26.87 12.68
C SER A 4 -17.60 -28.18 11.89
N HIS A 5 -17.81 -28.12 10.56
CA HIS A 5 -17.81 -29.27 9.69
C HIS A 5 -16.39 -29.89 9.63
N SER A 6 -16.27 -31.20 9.83
CA SER A 6 -15.00 -31.92 9.94
C SER A 6 -14.13 -31.85 8.67
N GLU A 7 -14.71 -31.50 7.53
CA GLU A 7 -14.01 -31.29 6.27
C GLU A 7 -13.32 -29.92 6.17
N VAL A 8 -13.66 -28.97 7.04
CA VAL A 8 -12.99 -27.66 7.09
C VAL A 8 -11.76 -27.78 7.97
N GLN A 9 -10.61 -27.94 7.32
CA GLN A 9 -9.30 -28.00 8.00
C GLN A 9 -8.51 -26.72 7.77
N LEU A 10 -7.89 -26.22 8.84
CA LEU A 10 -6.89 -25.15 8.74
C LEU A 10 -5.50 -25.77 8.68
N LYS A 11 -4.72 -25.37 7.68
CA LYS A 11 -3.28 -25.60 7.64
C LYS A 11 -2.58 -24.26 7.86
N VAL A 12 -1.86 -24.14 8.97
CA VAL A 12 -0.99 -22.99 9.22
C VAL A 12 0.15 -23.05 8.21
N LEU A 13 0.31 -21.98 7.43
CA LEU A 13 1.42 -21.83 6.48
C LEU A 13 2.62 -21.12 7.09
N ALA A 14 2.36 -20.11 7.92
CA ALA A 14 3.34 -19.39 8.73
C ALA A 14 2.62 -18.53 9.80
N THR A 15 3.36 -18.09 10.81
CA THR A 15 2.91 -17.23 11.91
C THR A 15 3.90 -16.07 12.15
N ALA A 16 3.44 -14.99 12.78
CA ALA A 16 4.34 -13.93 13.22
C ALA A 16 5.38 -14.51 14.21
N GLY A 17 6.66 -14.15 14.01
CA GLY A 17 7.79 -14.73 14.74
C GLY A 17 8.46 -15.91 14.03
N ASP A 18 7.82 -16.54 13.05
CA ASP A 18 8.49 -17.55 12.22
C ASP A 18 9.58 -16.94 11.34
N LYS A 19 10.54 -17.77 10.94
CA LYS A 19 11.54 -17.43 9.93
C LYS A 19 11.31 -18.23 8.67
N ILE A 20 11.21 -17.55 7.54
CA ILE A 20 11.26 -18.16 6.21
C ILE A 20 12.57 -17.69 5.58
N GLY A 21 13.49 -18.64 5.33
CA GLY A 21 14.88 -18.30 5.04
C GLY A 21 15.51 -17.54 6.23
N THR A 22 16.09 -16.37 5.95
CA THR A 22 16.65 -15.47 6.98
C THR A 22 15.66 -14.40 7.46
N ASN A 23 14.48 -14.31 6.84
CA ASN A 23 13.54 -13.23 7.09
C ASN A 23 12.53 -13.62 8.18
N LEU A 24 12.47 -12.78 9.22
CA LEU A 24 11.48 -12.87 10.29
C LEU A 24 10.14 -12.35 9.78
N ILE A 25 9.06 -13.09 10.03
CA ILE A 25 7.71 -12.56 9.85
C ILE A 25 7.42 -11.61 11.00
N LYS A 26 7.26 -10.33 10.64
CA LYS A 26 7.02 -9.25 11.60
C LYS A 26 5.70 -9.46 12.36
N GLY A 27 5.63 -8.90 13.55
CA GLY A 27 4.41 -8.90 14.37
C GLY A 27 3.28 -8.09 13.74
N ILE A 28 2.04 -8.43 14.10
CA ILE A 28 0.82 -7.75 13.65
C ILE A 28 0.68 -7.69 12.12
N PRO A 29 0.76 -8.85 11.41
CA PRO A 29 0.40 -8.89 10.00
C PRO A 29 -1.07 -8.55 9.84
N ASP A 30 -1.39 -7.72 8.87
CA ASP A 30 -2.76 -7.27 8.66
C ASP A 30 -3.11 -7.30 7.16
N GLY A 31 -3.26 -6.15 6.51
CA GLY A 31 -3.62 -6.07 5.09
C GLY A 31 -2.72 -6.90 4.17
N MET A 32 -3.34 -7.60 3.21
CA MET A 32 -2.63 -8.45 2.27
C MET A 32 -3.07 -8.25 0.82
N GLY A 33 -2.22 -8.72 -0.09
CA GLY A 33 -2.56 -8.85 -1.50
C GLY A 33 -1.66 -9.86 -2.17
N ALA A 34 -2.13 -10.52 -3.23
CA ALA A 34 -1.33 -11.51 -3.94
C ALA A 34 -1.49 -11.39 -5.45
N HIS A 35 -0.43 -11.68 -6.19
CA HIS A 35 -0.50 -11.86 -7.64
C HIS A 35 0.30 -13.09 -8.08
N LYS A 36 0.02 -13.54 -9.30
CA LYS A 36 0.71 -14.67 -9.91
C LYS A 36 1.98 -14.18 -10.58
N MET A 37 3.08 -14.88 -10.32
CA MET A 37 4.37 -14.68 -10.99
C MET A 37 4.42 -15.47 -12.30
N ASP A 38 5.26 -15.04 -13.25
CA ASP A 38 5.42 -15.69 -14.56
C ASP A 38 5.83 -17.17 -14.45
N ASN A 39 6.57 -17.52 -13.40
CA ASN A 39 7.00 -18.90 -13.12
C ASN A 39 5.92 -19.79 -12.47
N GLY A 40 4.69 -19.29 -12.31
CA GLY A 40 3.56 -20.01 -11.73
C GLY A 40 3.50 -20.03 -10.20
N MET A 41 4.44 -19.38 -9.51
CA MET A 41 4.35 -19.12 -8.07
C MET A 41 3.39 -17.95 -7.79
N LEU A 42 2.98 -17.79 -6.52
CA LEU A 42 2.27 -16.59 -6.08
C LEU A 42 3.21 -15.72 -5.27
N GLN A 43 3.19 -14.41 -5.51
CA GLN A 43 3.82 -13.44 -4.61
C GLN A 43 2.71 -12.84 -3.75
N LEU A 44 2.76 -13.11 -2.46
CA LEU A 44 1.90 -12.50 -1.44
C LEU A 44 2.63 -11.29 -0.83
N PHE A 45 1.88 -10.28 -0.46
CA PHE A 45 2.31 -9.06 0.20
C PHE A 45 1.53 -8.95 1.50
N SER A 46 2.20 -8.61 2.58
CA SER A 46 1.58 -8.32 3.87
C SER A 46 2.13 -7.02 4.41
N VAL A 47 1.23 -6.13 4.82
CA VAL A 47 1.58 -4.99 5.67
C VAL A 47 1.56 -5.41 7.15
N PHE A 48 2.04 -4.51 8.01
CA PHE A 48 2.10 -4.70 9.45
C PHE A 48 1.76 -3.41 10.20
N GLU A 49 0.95 -3.53 11.25
CA GLU A 49 0.45 -2.38 12.01
C GLU A 49 1.42 -1.85 13.09
N HIS A 50 2.71 -1.82 12.78
CA HIS A 50 3.68 -1.28 13.72
C HIS A 50 3.63 0.25 13.75
N SER A 51 3.37 0.81 14.93
CA SER A 51 3.54 2.25 15.15
C SER A 51 5.01 2.65 15.10
N THR A 52 5.28 3.90 14.73
CA THR A 52 6.63 4.48 14.78
C THR A 52 7.18 4.50 16.22
N SER A 53 6.32 4.65 17.23
CA SER A 53 6.70 4.52 18.65
C SER A 53 7.19 3.11 18.99
N ALA A 54 6.49 2.06 18.55
CA ALA A 54 6.87 0.67 18.79
C ALA A 54 8.15 0.28 18.02
N ALA A 55 8.36 0.89 16.84
CA ALA A 55 9.50 0.63 15.98
C ALA A 55 10.66 1.61 16.16
N LYS A 56 10.65 2.46 17.21
CA LYS A 56 11.58 3.58 17.38
C LYS A 56 13.05 3.18 17.38
N SER A 57 13.38 1.98 17.85
CA SER A 57 14.76 1.45 17.84
C SER A 57 15.34 1.27 16.42
N ARG A 58 14.50 1.29 15.39
CA ARG A 58 14.86 1.19 13.97
C ARG A 58 14.79 2.54 13.25
N GLU A 59 14.71 3.65 13.97
CA GLU A 59 14.58 4.97 13.36
C GLU A 59 15.72 5.28 12.38
N SER A 60 15.34 5.89 11.26
CA SER A 60 16.25 6.44 10.29
C SER A 60 15.83 7.87 9.91
N LEU A 61 16.81 8.74 9.74
CA LEU A 61 16.61 10.12 9.30
C LEU A 61 16.86 10.30 7.79
N THR A 62 17.13 9.21 7.08
CA THR A 62 17.54 9.22 5.66
C THR A 62 16.84 8.15 4.81
N SER A 63 16.05 7.27 5.42
CA SER A 63 15.35 6.19 4.73
C SER A 63 14.07 5.78 5.45
N PRO A 64 13.06 5.24 4.74
CA PRO A 64 11.82 4.79 5.37
C PRO A 64 12.04 3.76 6.48
N TRP A 65 11.32 3.90 7.59
CA TRP A 65 11.39 2.97 8.74
C TRP A 65 10.02 2.80 9.39
N GLY A 66 9.88 1.87 10.34
CA GLY A 66 8.60 1.61 11.01
C GLY A 66 7.82 0.48 10.36
N ALA A 67 6.58 0.77 9.98
CA ALA A 67 5.73 -0.11 9.16
C ALA A 67 6.44 -0.48 7.84
N SER A 68 6.11 -1.65 7.31
CA SER A 68 6.82 -2.22 6.16
C SER A 68 5.92 -3.19 5.42
N ILE A 69 6.36 -3.63 4.24
CA ILE A 69 5.70 -4.68 3.47
C ILE A 69 6.64 -5.87 3.42
N THR A 70 6.16 -7.05 3.81
CA THR A 70 6.86 -8.31 3.59
C THR A 70 6.26 -8.98 2.37
N THR A 71 7.10 -9.44 1.46
CA THR A 71 6.66 -10.31 0.37
C THR A 71 6.92 -11.77 0.73
N PHE A 72 6.06 -12.67 0.27
CA PHE A 72 6.23 -14.12 0.40
C PHE A 72 6.08 -14.77 -0.96
N THR A 73 7.01 -15.66 -1.29
CA THR A 73 6.95 -16.45 -2.52
C THR A 73 6.31 -17.80 -2.21
N TYR A 74 5.04 -17.98 -2.56
CA TYR A 74 4.27 -19.18 -2.27
C TYR A 74 4.24 -20.15 -3.46
N ASN A 75 4.47 -21.43 -3.20
CA ASN A 75 4.31 -22.49 -4.19
C ASN A 75 2.90 -23.09 -4.09
N PRO A 76 1.98 -22.83 -5.04
CA PRO A 76 0.62 -23.34 -4.95
C PRO A 76 0.52 -24.86 -5.18
N ARG A 77 1.48 -25.47 -5.89
CA ARG A 77 1.51 -26.92 -6.13
C ARG A 77 1.94 -27.69 -4.88
N LEU A 78 2.99 -27.20 -4.21
CA LEU A 78 3.58 -27.84 -3.03
C LEU A 78 3.02 -27.31 -1.70
N LYS A 79 2.22 -26.24 -1.74
CA LYS A 79 1.51 -25.65 -0.59
C LYS A 79 2.42 -25.22 0.57
N PHE A 80 3.46 -24.45 0.25
CA PHE A 80 4.39 -23.85 1.23
C PHE A 80 4.96 -22.51 0.73
N PHE A 81 5.42 -21.68 1.65
CA PHE A 81 6.22 -20.49 1.34
C PHE A 81 7.68 -20.88 1.10
N LYS A 82 8.17 -20.64 -0.11
CA LYS A 82 9.55 -20.88 -0.50
C LYS A 82 10.49 -19.84 0.08
N ASP A 83 10.05 -18.59 0.14
CA ASP A 83 10.88 -17.46 0.55
C ASP A 83 10.02 -16.33 1.12
N ALA A 84 10.65 -15.43 1.88
CA ALA A 84 10.08 -14.18 2.34
C ALA A 84 11.12 -13.05 2.24
N ASP A 85 10.70 -11.82 1.96
CA ASP A 85 11.56 -10.64 1.89
C ASP A 85 10.93 -9.46 2.62
N ASN A 86 11.66 -8.92 3.59
CA ASN A 86 11.27 -7.77 4.43
C ASN A 86 11.64 -6.40 3.83
N ASP A 87 12.41 -6.39 2.74
CA ASP A 87 12.96 -5.20 2.10
C ASP A 87 12.19 -4.83 0.82
N PHE A 88 10.86 -4.93 0.84
CA PHE A 88 10.09 -4.62 -0.37
C PHE A 88 10.16 -3.14 -0.79
N ILE A 89 10.09 -2.23 0.18
CA ILE A 89 10.06 -0.78 -0.07
C ILE A 89 11.47 -0.31 -0.42
N LYS A 90 11.75 -0.09 -1.71
CA LYS A 90 13.07 0.35 -2.18
C LYS A 90 13.21 1.87 -2.20
N THR A 91 12.17 2.56 -2.66
CA THR A 91 12.11 4.03 -2.73
C THR A 91 10.69 4.51 -2.47
N ILE A 92 10.54 5.75 -2.00
CA ILE A 92 9.24 6.43 -1.93
C ILE A 92 9.40 7.83 -2.51
N ASN A 93 8.53 8.17 -3.46
CA ASN A 93 8.31 9.52 -3.93
C ASN A 93 7.29 10.17 -2.98
N PHE A 94 7.75 11.06 -2.11
CA PHE A 94 6.89 11.80 -1.18
C PHE A 94 6.35 13.06 -1.84
N TRP A 95 5.22 13.55 -1.34
CA TRP A 95 4.66 14.81 -1.83
C TRP A 95 5.05 15.98 -0.92
N ASN A 96 5.55 17.06 -1.51
CA ASN A 96 5.69 18.34 -0.82
C ASN A 96 4.44 19.19 -1.05
N TYR A 97 3.60 19.31 -0.02
CA TYR A 97 2.36 20.08 -0.07
C TYR A 97 2.60 21.58 -0.17
N LYS A 98 3.73 22.10 0.31
CA LYS A 98 4.07 23.52 0.24
C LYS A 98 4.52 23.94 -1.15
N GLU A 99 5.24 23.05 -1.84
CA GLU A 99 5.81 23.32 -3.16
C GLU A 99 4.98 22.73 -4.31
N GLY A 100 4.03 21.83 -4.01
CA GLY A 100 3.21 21.17 -5.03
C GLY A 100 4.00 20.26 -5.98
N LYS A 101 5.03 19.57 -5.48
CA LYS A 101 5.89 18.70 -6.28
C LYS A 101 6.38 17.48 -5.50
N TRP A 102 6.83 16.46 -6.23
CA TRP A 102 7.49 15.28 -5.66
C TRP A 102 8.83 15.64 -5.01
N THR A 103 9.14 14.98 -3.90
CA THR A 103 10.40 15.08 -3.18
C THR A 103 10.86 13.71 -2.72
N THR A 104 12.17 13.50 -2.66
CA THR A 104 12.77 12.31 -2.05
C THR A 104 12.98 12.46 -0.56
N ASN A 105 12.92 13.68 -0.02
CA ASN A 105 13.01 13.95 1.42
C ASN A 105 11.64 14.43 1.94
N PRO A 106 10.95 13.67 2.80
CA PRO A 106 9.65 14.04 3.35
C PRO A 106 9.74 15.11 4.45
N VAL A 107 10.93 15.35 5.01
CA VAL A 107 11.08 16.22 6.18
C VAL A 107 10.62 17.65 5.85
N GLY A 108 9.59 18.11 6.56
CA GLY A 108 9.02 19.43 6.37
C GLY A 108 8.14 19.60 5.12
N SER A 109 7.82 18.49 4.43
CA SER A 109 7.02 18.48 3.21
C SER A 109 5.51 18.56 3.45
N GLY A 110 5.07 18.37 4.70
CA GLY A 110 3.67 18.43 5.11
C GLY A 110 3.01 19.80 4.93
N PRO A 111 1.66 19.87 4.95
CA PRO A 111 0.93 21.13 4.95
C PRO A 111 1.23 21.93 6.23
N ALA A 112 0.89 23.22 6.22
CA ALA A 112 1.26 24.16 7.30
C ALA A 112 0.65 23.80 8.66
N ASP A 113 -0.50 23.14 8.66
CA ASP A 113 -1.29 22.73 9.83
C ASP A 113 -1.00 21.28 10.28
N ALA A 114 -0.12 20.55 9.58
CA ALA A 114 0.24 19.20 9.99
C ALA A 114 0.99 19.20 11.34
N PRO A 115 0.67 18.26 12.26
CA PRO A 115 1.42 18.10 13.49
C PRO A 115 2.90 17.85 13.23
N THR A 116 3.76 18.47 14.05
CA THR A 116 5.21 18.32 13.97
C THR A 116 5.63 16.85 14.00
N GLY A 117 6.51 16.46 13.07
CA GLY A 117 7.05 15.10 13.01
C GLY A 117 6.22 14.11 12.19
N THR A 118 5.00 14.46 11.74
CA THR A 118 4.16 13.59 10.89
C THR A 118 4.81 13.32 9.53
N PHE A 119 5.33 14.37 8.90
CA PHE A 119 5.97 14.29 7.58
C PHE A 119 7.48 14.06 7.75
N GLY A 120 7.81 12.84 8.13
CA GLY A 120 9.18 12.33 8.22
C GLY A 120 9.32 10.98 7.52
N TRP A 121 10.45 10.33 7.78
CA TRP A 121 10.77 9.01 7.21
C TRP A 121 10.04 7.84 7.88
N GLY A 122 9.50 8.04 9.08
CA GLY A 122 8.75 7.00 9.77
C GLY A 122 7.44 6.73 9.04
N LEU A 123 7.13 5.45 8.81
CA LEU A 123 5.86 4.93 8.33
C LEU A 123 5.13 4.32 9.53
N SER A 124 3.90 4.73 9.80
CA SER A 124 3.13 4.29 10.97
C SER A 124 1.97 3.39 10.56
N ARG A 125 1.82 2.24 11.22
CA ARG A 125 0.59 1.42 11.23
C ARG A 125 -0.04 1.26 9.84
N PHE A 126 0.60 0.51 8.96
CA PHE A 126 -0.09 0.09 7.73
C PHE A 126 -1.16 -0.94 8.11
N CYS A 127 -2.40 -0.46 8.21
CA CYS A 127 -3.55 -1.21 8.70
C CYS A 127 -3.98 -2.27 7.68
N SER A 128 -4.67 -1.86 6.62
CA SER A 128 -5.03 -2.77 5.54
C SER A 128 -4.30 -2.48 4.23
N ALA A 129 -4.59 -3.30 3.21
CA ALA A 129 -4.03 -3.13 1.89
C ALA A 129 -4.96 -3.61 0.77
N ASN A 130 -4.73 -3.08 -0.42
CA ASN A 130 -5.41 -3.50 -1.65
C ASN A 130 -4.39 -3.71 -2.77
N LEU A 131 -4.27 -4.94 -3.27
CA LEU A 131 -3.55 -5.20 -4.51
C LEU A 131 -4.53 -5.13 -5.68
N ALA A 132 -4.40 -4.07 -6.49
CA ALA A 132 -5.04 -3.97 -7.78
C ALA A 132 -4.21 -4.77 -8.81
N PRO A 133 -4.78 -5.83 -9.42
CA PRO A 133 -4.04 -6.67 -10.36
C PRO A 133 -3.61 -5.90 -11.61
N ALA A 134 -2.62 -6.45 -12.31
CA ALA A 134 -2.16 -5.91 -13.58
C ALA A 134 -3.34 -5.71 -14.55
N GLY A 135 -3.35 -4.56 -15.22
CA GLY A 135 -4.41 -4.16 -16.12
C GLY A 135 -5.56 -3.35 -15.50
N THR A 136 -5.75 -3.35 -14.17
CA THR A 136 -6.80 -2.56 -13.49
C THR A 136 -6.71 -1.07 -13.82
N PHE A 137 -5.48 -0.54 -13.93
CA PHE A 137 -5.25 0.87 -14.23
C PHE A 137 -4.99 1.16 -15.70
N SER A 138 -5.26 0.21 -16.59
CA SER A 138 -5.11 0.37 -18.04
C SER A 138 -6.47 0.44 -18.73
N PHE A 139 -6.57 1.20 -19.81
CA PHE A 139 -7.78 1.26 -20.63
C PHE A 139 -7.43 1.56 -22.09
N THR A 140 -8.18 1.00 -23.03
CA THR A 140 -8.05 1.33 -24.45
C THR A 140 -9.24 2.18 -24.86
N GLU A 141 -8.98 3.44 -25.22
CA GLU A 141 -9.98 4.38 -25.73
C GLU A 141 -9.66 4.68 -27.19
N ASN A 142 -10.60 4.41 -28.10
CA ASN A 142 -10.44 4.66 -29.54
C ASN A 142 -9.16 4.06 -30.14
N GLY A 143 -8.80 2.84 -29.74
CA GLY A 143 -7.59 2.15 -30.21
C GLY A 143 -6.28 2.63 -29.57
N LYS A 144 -6.32 3.64 -28.68
CA LYS A 144 -5.15 4.13 -27.95
C LYS A 144 -5.17 3.63 -26.52
N LYS A 145 -4.06 3.01 -26.09
CA LYS A 145 -3.87 2.58 -24.70
C LYS A 145 -3.50 3.78 -23.82
N ILE A 146 -4.22 3.95 -22.73
CA ILE A 146 -3.92 4.89 -21.64
C ILE A 146 -3.81 4.11 -20.34
N GLY A 147 -3.14 4.68 -19.34
CA GLY A 147 -3.05 4.05 -18.04
C GLY A 147 -1.79 3.23 -17.79
N TYR A 148 -1.75 2.57 -16.64
CA TYR A 148 -0.64 1.73 -16.19
C TYR A 148 -1.02 0.25 -16.26
N ASP A 149 -0.13 -0.56 -16.82
CA ASP A 149 -0.37 -1.99 -17.07
C ASP A 149 -0.02 -2.88 -15.89
N GLY A 150 0.92 -2.45 -15.06
CA GLY A 150 1.35 -3.22 -13.90
C GLY A 150 0.30 -3.25 -12.80
N ALA A 151 0.51 -4.14 -11.84
CA ALA A 151 -0.25 -4.16 -10.60
C ALA A 151 0.23 -3.03 -9.67
N LEU A 152 -0.67 -2.51 -8.83
CA LEU A 152 -0.31 -1.57 -7.76
C LEU A 152 -0.84 -2.07 -6.42
N PHE A 153 -0.04 -1.88 -5.37
CA PHE A 153 -0.38 -2.23 -4.00
C PHE A 153 -0.60 -0.95 -3.19
N LEU A 154 -1.82 -0.77 -2.71
CA LEU A 154 -2.24 0.41 -1.96
C LEU A 154 -2.33 0.07 -0.47
N THR A 155 -1.91 1.00 0.37
CA THR A 155 -1.98 0.92 1.84
C THR A 155 -2.00 2.34 2.39
N GLY A 156 -2.38 2.53 3.65
CA GLY A 156 -2.28 3.82 4.32
C GLY A 156 -1.86 3.69 5.76
N GLU A 157 -1.38 4.80 6.33
CA GLU A 157 -1.08 4.88 7.75
C GLU A 157 -2.37 5.09 8.55
N GLU A 158 -2.52 4.35 9.64
CA GLU A 158 -3.64 4.43 10.57
C GLU A 158 -3.16 5.05 11.88
N SER A 159 -2.81 6.34 11.83
CA SER A 159 -2.09 7.02 12.91
C SER A 159 -2.53 8.49 13.12
N GLY A 160 -3.83 8.75 12.96
CA GLY A 160 -4.47 10.06 13.13
C GLY A 160 -4.67 10.84 11.84
N ASP A 161 -5.35 11.98 11.93
CA ASP A 161 -5.90 12.74 10.80
C ASP A 161 -4.87 13.26 9.78
N ALA A 162 -3.58 13.29 10.13
CA ALA A 162 -2.49 13.72 9.26
C ALA A 162 -1.76 12.55 8.56
N SER A 163 -2.27 11.32 8.72
CA SER A 163 -1.67 10.09 8.19
C SER A 163 -1.77 10.00 6.67
N ARG A 164 -0.75 9.38 6.05
CA ARG A 164 -0.55 9.38 4.59
C ARG A 164 -1.05 8.08 3.96
N GLY A 165 -1.60 8.19 2.76
CA GLY A 165 -1.84 7.06 1.85
C GLY A 165 -0.62 6.78 0.97
N PHE A 166 -0.42 5.53 0.57
CA PHE A 166 0.70 5.09 -0.27
C PHE A 166 0.27 4.09 -1.33
N VAL A 167 1.00 4.10 -2.46
CA VAL A 167 0.82 3.20 -3.59
C VAL A 167 2.18 2.70 -4.04
N PHE A 168 2.34 1.39 -4.18
CA PHE A 168 3.61 0.75 -4.53
C PHE A 168 3.48 -0.05 -5.82
N GLU A 169 4.45 0.12 -6.71
CA GLU A 169 4.70 -0.79 -7.82
C GLU A 169 5.31 -2.11 -7.31
N MET A 170 5.16 -3.20 -8.07
CA MET A 170 5.65 -4.52 -7.66
C MET A 170 7.18 -4.62 -7.56
N ASN A 171 7.92 -3.61 -8.02
CA ASN A 171 9.38 -3.52 -7.89
C ASN A 171 9.84 -2.78 -6.61
N GLY A 172 8.89 -2.32 -5.76
CA GLY A 172 9.20 -1.60 -4.53
C GLY A 172 9.30 -0.08 -4.66
N THR A 173 9.00 0.48 -5.83
CA THR A 173 8.87 1.93 -6.01
C THR A 173 7.54 2.41 -5.44
N GLY A 174 7.60 3.26 -4.43
CA GLY A 174 6.45 3.83 -3.74
C GLY A 174 6.15 5.26 -4.16
N TYR A 175 4.89 5.63 -4.00
CA TYR A 175 4.36 6.98 -4.15
C TYR A 175 3.47 7.27 -2.97
N GLN A 176 3.67 8.40 -2.31
CA GLN A 176 2.63 8.95 -1.46
C GLN A 176 1.41 9.29 -2.32
N PHE A 177 0.20 9.07 -1.82
CA PHE A 177 -1.05 9.40 -2.50
C PHE A 177 -1.63 10.71 -1.94
N PRO A 178 -1.12 11.89 -2.31
CA PRO A 178 -1.56 13.14 -1.69
C PRO A 178 -3.04 13.47 -1.99
N GLY A 179 -3.54 13.06 -3.17
CA GLY A 179 -4.90 13.36 -3.63
C GLY A 179 -6.01 12.66 -2.83
N ILE A 180 -5.73 11.54 -2.16
CA ILE A 180 -6.71 10.87 -1.28
C ILE A 180 -6.96 11.63 0.03
N GLY A 181 -6.17 12.69 0.28
CA GLY A 181 -6.18 13.47 1.52
C GLY A 181 -5.39 12.78 2.63
N MET A 182 -5.69 13.14 3.87
CA MET A 182 -5.12 12.55 5.08
C MET A 182 -6.25 12.09 6.00
N ALA A 183 -6.05 10.96 6.68
CA ALA A 183 -6.97 10.32 7.62
C ALA A 183 -6.27 9.11 8.25
N SER A 184 -6.75 8.60 9.38
CA SER A 184 -6.39 7.25 9.83
C SER A 184 -6.90 6.22 8.83
N TRP A 185 -6.07 5.74 7.92
CA TRP A 185 -6.54 4.90 6.81
C TRP A 185 -6.69 3.44 7.22
N GLU A 186 -7.93 2.95 7.25
CA GLU A 186 -8.24 1.51 7.29
C GLU A 186 -7.71 0.88 5.99
N ASN A 187 -8.29 1.29 4.86
CA ASN A 187 -8.02 0.73 3.55
C ASN A 187 -8.24 1.74 2.42
N LEU A 188 -7.58 1.48 1.29
CA LEU A 188 -7.72 2.22 0.04
C LEU A 188 -8.12 1.25 -1.07
N LEU A 189 -9.41 1.14 -1.35
CA LEU A 189 -9.99 0.13 -2.23
C LEU A 189 -10.21 0.65 -3.64
N THR A 190 -9.51 0.06 -4.60
CA THR A 190 -9.62 0.41 -6.01
C THR A 190 -10.85 -0.22 -6.65
N ASN A 191 -11.55 0.53 -7.51
CA ASN A 191 -12.62 -0.01 -8.33
C ASN A 191 -12.02 -0.82 -9.49
N PRO A 192 -12.33 -2.12 -9.62
CA PRO A 192 -11.78 -2.97 -10.69
C PRO A 192 -12.46 -2.73 -12.05
N LYS A 193 -13.52 -1.91 -12.12
CA LYS A 193 -14.27 -1.69 -13.36
C LYS A 193 -13.38 -1.03 -14.42
N PRO A 194 -13.28 -1.63 -15.63
CA PRO A 194 -12.54 -1.01 -16.74
C PRO A 194 -13.12 0.35 -17.13
N GLY A 195 -12.24 1.30 -17.42
CA GLY A 195 -12.62 2.62 -17.89
C GLY A 195 -11.50 3.64 -17.78
N LYS A 196 -11.68 4.80 -18.41
CA LYS A 196 -10.71 5.92 -18.35
C LYS A 196 -10.54 6.52 -16.94
N ASN A 197 -11.54 6.36 -16.09
CA ASN A 197 -11.49 6.85 -14.71
C ASN A 197 -10.89 5.79 -13.80
N THR A 198 -10.16 6.25 -12.79
CA THR A 198 -9.69 5.46 -11.65
C THR A 198 -10.46 5.93 -10.43
N VAL A 199 -11.12 5.00 -9.76
CA VAL A 199 -11.89 5.27 -8.55
C VAL A 199 -11.26 4.53 -7.39
N VAL A 200 -11.02 5.22 -6.28
CA VAL A 200 -10.51 4.63 -5.03
C VAL A 200 -11.42 5.07 -3.89
N ILE A 201 -11.92 4.11 -3.13
CA ILE A 201 -12.66 4.37 -1.89
C ILE A 201 -11.67 4.25 -0.73
N GLY A 202 -11.44 5.36 -0.03
CA GLY A 202 -10.67 5.38 1.21
C GLY A 202 -11.61 5.31 2.40
N ASN A 203 -11.41 4.33 3.27
CA ASN A 203 -12.13 4.21 4.53
C ASN A 203 -11.22 4.66 5.68
N GLU A 204 -11.73 5.54 6.52
CA GLU A 204 -11.04 6.00 7.71
C GLU A 204 -11.41 5.13 8.91
N ASP A 205 -10.42 4.59 9.62
CA ASP A 205 -10.57 3.97 10.95
C ASP A 205 -10.19 4.98 12.03
N GLY A 206 -11.03 5.99 12.19
CA GLY A 206 -10.93 6.98 13.24
C GLY A 206 -11.92 6.71 14.36
N SER A 207 -12.32 7.77 15.06
CA SER A 207 -13.43 7.66 16.02
C SER A 207 -14.74 7.27 15.32
N ALA A 208 -15.57 6.47 15.99
CA ALA A 208 -16.90 6.09 15.51
C ALA A 208 -17.80 7.29 15.14
N THR A 209 -17.52 8.49 15.67
CA THR A 209 -18.31 9.71 15.40
C THR A 209 -17.59 10.72 14.49
N ASN A 210 -16.37 10.43 14.03
CA ASN A 210 -15.56 11.36 13.24
C ASN A 210 -14.79 10.68 12.09
N SER A 211 -15.22 9.49 11.69
CA SER A 211 -14.62 8.77 10.55
C SER A 211 -15.34 9.10 9.26
N HIS A 212 -14.58 9.20 8.17
CA HIS A 212 -15.10 9.52 6.84
C HIS A 212 -14.87 8.38 5.85
N VAL A 213 -15.76 8.31 4.86
CA VAL A 213 -15.50 7.56 3.62
C VAL A 213 -15.21 8.59 2.54
N LYS A 214 -14.08 8.43 1.85
CA LYS A 214 -13.64 9.34 0.79
C LYS A 214 -13.60 8.62 -0.55
N MET A 215 -13.93 9.32 -1.63
CA MET A 215 -13.92 8.76 -2.98
C MET A 215 -13.03 9.58 -3.88
N TRP A 216 -11.85 9.05 -4.19
CA TRP A 216 -11.04 9.61 -5.25
C TRP A 216 -11.60 9.21 -6.61
N VAL A 217 -11.74 10.18 -7.51
CA VAL A 217 -12.05 9.98 -8.93
C VAL A 217 -11.00 10.71 -9.76
N GLY A 218 -10.07 9.95 -10.35
CA GLY A 218 -9.05 10.48 -11.25
C GLY A 218 -9.13 9.92 -12.66
N GLN A 219 -8.33 10.49 -13.57
CA GLN A 219 -8.29 10.11 -14.98
C GLN A 219 -6.93 9.51 -15.34
N LYS A 220 -6.95 8.33 -15.96
CA LYS A 220 -5.76 7.66 -16.47
C LYS A 220 -5.06 8.51 -17.52
N GLN A 221 -3.72 8.52 -17.48
CA GLN A 221 -2.90 9.31 -18.39
C GLN A 221 -2.12 8.43 -19.36
N ALA A 222 -1.82 8.95 -20.55
CA ALA A 222 -1.00 8.24 -21.54
C ALA A 222 0.50 8.27 -21.18
N THR A 223 0.94 9.30 -20.46
CA THR A 223 2.33 9.58 -20.11
C THR A 223 2.45 9.84 -18.61
N GLY A 224 3.70 9.86 -18.11
CA GLY A 224 4.00 10.03 -16.70
C GLY A 224 4.50 8.74 -16.06
N ASN A 225 4.75 8.80 -14.76
CA ASN A 225 5.12 7.64 -13.95
C ASN A 225 3.92 6.71 -13.71
N ALA A 226 4.12 5.58 -13.02
CA ALA A 226 3.07 4.60 -12.77
C ALA A 226 1.85 5.20 -12.05
N PHE A 227 2.08 6.04 -11.04
CA PHE A 227 1.04 6.70 -10.24
C PHE A 227 0.22 7.71 -11.08
N GLU A 228 0.90 8.52 -11.89
CA GLU A 228 0.26 9.49 -12.80
C GLU A 228 -0.54 8.78 -13.90
N LYS A 229 0.07 7.80 -14.57
CA LYS A 229 -0.59 6.98 -15.59
C LYS A 229 -1.81 6.28 -15.01
N ALA A 230 -1.72 5.75 -13.79
CA ALA A 230 -2.84 5.10 -13.12
C ALA A 230 -4.00 6.05 -12.77
N GLY A 231 -3.87 7.36 -12.97
CA GLY A 231 -4.92 8.34 -12.67
C GLY A 231 -5.04 8.66 -11.19
N LEU A 232 -3.95 8.54 -10.44
CA LEU A 232 -3.90 8.82 -9.01
C LEU A 232 -3.36 10.23 -8.70
N ALA A 233 -2.83 10.93 -9.71
CA ALA A 233 -2.38 12.32 -9.59
C ALA A 233 -3.38 13.36 -10.17
N ASN A 234 -4.19 12.97 -11.16
CA ASN A 234 -5.08 13.87 -11.88
C ASN A 234 -6.54 13.53 -11.59
N GLY A 235 -7.08 14.06 -10.49
CA GLY A 235 -8.43 13.73 -10.04
C GLY A 235 -8.96 14.66 -8.96
N LYS A 236 -10.07 14.24 -8.37
CA LYS A 236 -10.76 14.94 -7.28
C LYS A 236 -11.14 13.95 -6.19
N LEU A 237 -11.11 14.42 -4.95
CA LEU A 237 -11.65 13.75 -3.78
C LEU A 237 -13.07 14.22 -3.51
#